data_AF-A0A0J8YRD2-F1
#
_entry.id   AF-A0A0J8YRD2-F1
#
_cell.length_a   1.000
_cell.length_b   1.000
_cell.length_c   1.000
_cell.angle_alpha   90.00
_cell.angle_beta   90.00
_cell.angle_gamma   90.00
#
_symmetry.space_group_name_H-M   'P 1'
#
loop_
_entity.id
_entity.type
_entity.pdbx_description
1 polymer ?
#
loop_
_entity_poly.entity_id
_entity_poly.type
_entity_poly.pdbx_seq_one_letter_code
_entity_poly.pdbx_strand_id
1 'polypeptide(L)'
;DQTYYIDEFRRKYYLERVGKSRPALSVDVLNKQWCRKNDVWGTNVGQTQYSCFDHRFKISDLDGSLVAKDDIHTQRAQRIIEQQYAMALKVRERQRTTLTIEHDDAIDYEATLNQMFGEEAIITFPMLWAEREDYSYRVYNKMCHNTGWWGKDGQLTDARLYSWLIELTNNANELHQFQDMQPQGWTSTASGLVRSVPVMMKGTNPRKIFVVMSDGDDSSFPAKVTDRYLKQYNLCEKIRSGILERSQTHTDRVDIYYVSTTNSSKRVNYWKDYCTGQGNAAKAVNRQEIVSLIKGYLSDEIGNFSQ
;
A
#
# COMPACT_ATOMS: atom_id res chain seq x y z
N ASP A 1 24.47 33.41 -5.78
CA ASP A 1 23.12 33.64 -6.34
C ASP A 1 22.55 32.48 -7.15
N GLN A 2 23.35 31.71 -7.90
CA GLN A 2 22.84 30.54 -8.66
C GLN A 2 22.48 29.30 -7.83
N THR A 3 23.04 29.11 -6.63
CA THR A 3 22.80 27.91 -5.80
C THR A 3 21.40 27.88 -5.18
N TYR A 4 20.84 29.05 -4.83
CA TYR A 4 19.56 29.15 -4.13
C TYR A 4 18.36 28.72 -4.99
N TYR A 5 18.32 29.12 -6.25
CA TYR A 5 17.24 28.74 -7.17
C TYR A 5 17.30 27.24 -7.54
N ILE A 6 18.51 26.68 -7.68
CA ILE A 6 18.69 25.24 -7.95
C ILE A 6 18.13 24.40 -6.79
N ASP A 7 18.32 24.84 -5.54
CA ASP A 7 17.77 24.18 -4.35
C ASP A 7 16.25 24.24 -4.29
N GLU A 8 15.67 25.40 -4.62
CA GLU A 8 14.21 25.58 -4.69
C GLU A 8 13.59 24.65 -5.75
N PHE A 9 14.14 24.63 -6.96
CA PHE A 9 13.62 23.79 -8.04
C PHE A 9 13.79 22.29 -7.73
N ARG A 10 14.90 21.87 -7.12
CA ARG A 10 15.11 20.46 -6.70
C ARG A 10 14.17 20.05 -5.58
N ARG A 11 13.97 20.91 -4.59
CA ARG A 11 13.02 20.66 -3.49
C ARG A 11 11.59 20.62 -4.01
N LYS A 12 11.22 21.58 -4.87
CA LYS A 12 9.91 21.62 -5.54
C LYS A 12 9.70 20.36 -6.37
N TYR A 13 10.69 19.95 -7.14
CA TYR A 13 10.69 18.73 -7.91
C TYR A 13 10.47 17.49 -7.03
N TYR A 14 11.17 17.38 -5.90
CA TYR A 14 10.94 16.28 -4.96
C TYR A 14 9.50 16.31 -4.43
N LEU A 15 9.05 17.43 -3.89
CA LEU A 15 7.70 17.54 -3.29
C LEU A 15 6.57 17.31 -4.30
N GLU A 16 6.75 17.77 -5.53
CA GLU A 16 5.71 17.72 -6.56
C GLU A 16 5.74 16.43 -7.36
N ARG A 17 6.89 15.76 -7.45
CA ARG A 17 7.14 14.53 -8.20
C ARG A 17 7.50 13.39 -7.26
N VAL A 18 8.77 13.28 -6.85
CA VAL A 18 9.33 12.08 -6.19
C VAL A 18 8.64 11.70 -4.87
N GLY A 19 8.38 12.68 -4.01
CA GLY A 19 7.74 12.49 -2.70
C GLY A 19 6.30 11.99 -2.77
N LYS A 20 5.70 11.96 -3.97
CA LYS A 20 4.35 11.43 -4.17
C LYS A 20 4.35 9.95 -4.58
N SER A 21 5.46 9.37 -5.03
CA SER A 21 5.57 7.91 -5.18
C SER A 21 5.76 7.25 -3.82
N ARG A 22 5.32 6.01 -3.66
CA ARG A 22 5.66 5.21 -2.48
C ARG A 22 6.58 4.04 -2.90
N PRO A 23 7.48 3.57 -2.00
CA PRO A 23 7.96 4.30 -0.83
C PRO A 23 8.75 5.54 -1.26
N ALA A 24 8.48 6.68 -0.63
CA ALA A 24 9.32 7.87 -0.76
C ALA A 24 9.96 8.16 0.60
N LEU A 25 11.15 8.76 0.58
CA LEU A 25 11.71 9.35 1.78
C LEU A 25 10.75 10.44 2.28
N SER A 26 10.52 10.52 3.58
CA SER A 26 9.83 11.70 4.11
C SER A 26 10.65 12.95 3.80
N VAL A 27 9.99 14.11 3.72
CA VAL A 27 10.69 15.39 3.50
C VAL A 27 11.76 15.61 4.56
N ASP A 28 11.53 15.16 5.79
CA ASP A 28 12.52 15.22 6.88
C ASP A 28 13.73 14.33 6.63
N VAL A 29 13.53 13.11 6.12
CA VAL A 29 14.64 12.22 5.76
C VAL A 29 15.41 12.76 4.57
N LEU A 30 14.72 13.27 3.54
CA LEU A 30 15.34 13.98 2.42
C LEU A 30 16.21 15.13 2.94
N ASN A 31 15.64 16.00 3.78
CA ASN A 31 16.34 17.17 4.30
C ASN A 31 17.56 16.78 5.13
N LYS A 32 17.52 15.65 5.85
CA LYS A 32 18.67 15.15 6.63
C LYS A 32 19.75 14.51 5.76
N GLN A 33 19.37 13.84 4.68
CA GLN A 33 20.30 13.05 3.87
C GLN A 33 20.94 13.86 2.73
N TRP A 34 20.14 14.72 2.08
CA TRP A 34 20.45 15.37 0.80
C TRP A 34 20.48 16.89 0.90
N CYS A 35 20.16 17.46 2.06
CA CYS A 35 20.14 18.92 2.25
C CYS A 35 20.87 19.33 3.53
N ARG A 36 21.30 20.59 3.56
CA ARG A 36 21.85 21.26 4.74
C ARG A 36 20.84 22.30 5.21
N LYS A 37 20.67 22.45 6.52
CA LYS A 37 19.98 23.61 7.11
C LYS A 37 20.85 24.86 6.98
N ASN A 38 20.32 25.93 6.41
CA ASN A 38 21.03 27.20 6.24
C ASN A 38 21.19 27.89 7.60
N ASP A 39 22.38 28.46 7.86
CA ASP A 39 22.68 29.15 9.13
C ASP A 39 21.88 30.45 9.25
N VAL A 40 21.51 31.04 8.11
CA VAL A 40 20.72 32.27 8.00
C VAL A 40 19.73 32.11 6.84
N TRP A 41 18.45 32.44 7.06
CA TRP A 41 17.39 32.40 6.04
C TRP A 41 16.37 33.51 6.31
N GLY A 42 15.72 34.04 5.27
CA GLY A 42 14.76 35.15 5.34
C GLY A 42 14.73 36.00 4.06
N THR A 43 13.84 36.99 4.02
CA THR A 43 13.63 37.87 2.84
C THR A 43 14.88 38.57 2.34
N ASN A 44 15.87 38.79 3.20
CA ASN A 44 17.08 39.56 2.88
C ASN A 44 18.28 38.71 2.43
N VAL A 45 18.25 37.38 2.64
CA VAL A 45 19.41 36.49 2.40
C VAL A 45 19.05 35.16 1.72
N GLY A 46 17.78 34.94 1.39
CA GLY A 46 17.25 33.71 0.80
C GLY A 46 16.19 33.06 1.71
N GLN A 47 14.99 32.83 1.19
CA GLN A 47 13.82 32.36 1.96
C GLN A 47 13.89 30.87 2.35
N THR A 48 14.69 30.05 1.68
CA THR A 48 14.76 28.60 1.91
C THR A 48 15.57 28.25 3.15
N GLN A 49 14.94 27.56 4.10
CA GLN A 49 15.58 27.03 5.32
C GLN A 49 16.60 25.91 5.00
N TYR A 50 16.48 25.22 3.86
CA TYR A 50 17.34 24.10 3.47
C TYR A 50 17.89 24.28 2.05
N SER A 51 19.14 23.87 1.84
CA SER A 51 19.86 23.87 0.56
C SER A 51 20.35 22.46 0.21
N CYS A 52 20.10 21.96 -1.01
CA CYS A 52 20.25 20.56 -1.41
C CYS A 52 21.29 20.35 -2.55
N PHE A 53 22.28 21.24 -2.62
CA PHE A 53 23.45 21.12 -3.50
C PHE A 53 24.64 21.88 -2.89
N ASP A 54 25.55 21.17 -2.19
CA ASP A 54 26.77 21.77 -1.65
C ASP A 54 28.00 21.36 -2.48
N HIS A 55 28.49 22.28 -3.31
CA HIS A 55 29.68 22.08 -4.15
C HIS A 55 30.98 21.81 -3.36
N ARG A 56 30.98 22.05 -2.03
CA ARG A 56 32.11 21.75 -1.15
C ARG A 56 32.15 20.28 -0.75
N PHE A 57 31.01 19.59 -0.71
CA PHE A 57 30.95 18.19 -0.33
C PHE A 57 31.01 17.30 -1.57
N LYS A 58 32.22 16.82 -1.87
CA LYS A 58 32.48 16.00 -3.05
C LYS A 58 32.60 14.52 -2.72
N ILE A 59 32.14 13.68 -3.63
CA ILE A 59 32.32 12.23 -3.61
C ILE A 59 32.98 11.80 -4.92
N SER A 60 33.61 10.63 -4.92
CA SER A 60 34.07 10.01 -6.15
C SER A 60 32.87 9.43 -6.92
N ASP A 61 32.70 9.79 -8.19
CA ASP A 61 31.70 9.20 -9.07
C ASP A 61 32.16 7.81 -9.59
N LEU A 62 31.35 7.14 -10.40
CA LEU A 62 31.65 5.81 -10.93
C LEU A 62 32.90 5.77 -11.83
N ASP A 63 33.28 6.89 -12.43
CA ASP A 63 34.50 7.03 -13.23
C ASP A 63 35.72 7.53 -12.44
N GLY A 64 35.57 7.69 -11.12
CA GLY A 64 36.63 8.19 -10.24
C GLY A 64 36.67 9.72 -10.11
N SER A 65 35.90 10.48 -10.88
CA SER A 65 35.87 11.95 -10.81
C SER A 65 35.30 12.47 -9.48
N LEU A 66 35.80 13.61 -8.99
CA LEU A 66 35.29 14.25 -7.77
C LEU A 66 34.13 15.19 -8.10
N VAL A 67 32.91 14.75 -7.83
CA VAL A 67 31.64 15.43 -8.12
C VAL A 67 30.97 15.87 -6.83
N ALA A 68 30.11 16.89 -6.88
CA ALA A 68 29.29 17.23 -5.72
C ALA A 68 28.37 16.04 -5.39
N LYS A 69 28.25 15.66 -4.11
CA LYS A 69 27.48 14.48 -3.69
C LYS A 69 26.04 14.46 -4.20
N ASP A 70 25.45 15.64 -4.26
CA ASP A 70 24.04 15.82 -4.60
C ASP A 70 23.87 16.22 -6.07
N ASP A 71 24.87 16.02 -6.92
CA ASP A 71 24.77 16.27 -8.35
C ASP A 71 24.02 15.14 -9.07
N ILE A 72 22.87 15.48 -9.67
CA ILE A 72 22.01 14.57 -10.40
C ILE A 72 22.59 14.18 -11.76
N HIS A 73 23.59 14.90 -12.27
CA HIS A 73 24.24 14.64 -13.56
C HIS A 73 25.42 13.67 -13.47
N THR A 74 25.73 13.19 -12.27
CA THR A 74 26.77 12.17 -12.03
C THR A 74 26.39 10.84 -12.66
N GLN A 75 27.37 10.04 -13.08
CA GLN A 75 27.13 8.69 -13.61
C GLN A 75 26.37 7.82 -12.61
N ARG A 76 26.68 7.96 -11.32
CA ARG A 76 25.93 7.30 -10.25
C ARG A 76 24.46 7.69 -10.23
N ALA A 77 24.15 9.00 -10.23
CA ALA A 77 22.78 9.48 -10.21
C ALA A 77 22.04 9.12 -11.50
N GLN A 78 22.67 9.26 -12.66
CA GLN A 78 22.11 8.86 -13.95
C GLN A 78 21.79 7.36 -13.97
N ARG A 79 22.68 6.50 -13.47
CA ARG A 79 22.40 5.06 -13.36
C ARG A 79 21.19 4.77 -12.47
N ILE A 80 21.02 5.48 -11.35
CA ILE A 80 19.84 5.35 -10.49
C ILE A 80 18.58 5.80 -11.25
N ILE A 81 18.64 6.96 -11.92
CA ILE A 81 17.53 7.51 -12.72
C ILE A 81 17.13 6.53 -13.83
N GLU A 82 18.08 5.98 -14.57
CA GLU A 82 17.86 4.97 -15.61
C GLU A 82 17.23 3.68 -15.07
N GLN A 83 17.68 3.20 -13.90
CA GLN A 83 17.10 2.03 -13.24
C GLN A 83 15.65 2.29 -12.82
N GLN A 84 15.39 3.43 -12.19
CA GLN A 84 14.02 3.83 -11.84
C GLN A 84 13.17 4.00 -13.11
N TYR A 85 13.75 4.46 -14.22
CA TYR A 85 13.09 4.55 -15.51
C TYR A 85 12.68 3.19 -16.05
N ALA A 86 13.60 2.23 -16.05
CA ALA A 86 13.33 0.87 -16.49
C ALA A 86 12.24 0.21 -15.63
N MET A 87 12.27 0.41 -14.31
CA MET A 87 11.23 -0.09 -13.40
C MET A 87 9.86 0.52 -13.70
N ALA A 88 9.77 1.85 -13.85
CA ALA A 88 8.54 2.56 -14.15
C ALA A 88 7.93 2.09 -15.48
N LEU A 89 8.77 1.95 -16.51
CA LEU A 89 8.37 1.45 -17.81
C LEU A 89 7.84 0.02 -17.71
N LYS A 90 8.50 -0.85 -16.94
CA LYS A 90 8.07 -2.23 -16.72
C LYS A 90 6.68 -2.28 -16.08
N VAL A 91 6.44 -1.47 -15.04
CA VAL A 91 5.12 -1.34 -14.41
C VAL A 91 4.08 -0.86 -15.40
N ARG A 92 4.39 0.15 -16.21
CA ARG A 92 3.48 0.66 -17.25
C ARG A 92 3.10 -0.40 -18.26
N GLU A 93 4.08 -1.08 -18.84
CA GLU A 93 3.81 -2.11 -19.85
C GLU A 93 3.05 -3.30 -19.25
N ARG A 94 3.36 -3.67 -18.00
CA ARG A 94 2.57 -4.68 -17.28
C ARG A 94 1.13 -4.19 -17.13
N GLN A 95 0.92 -3.00 -16.60
CA GLN A 95 -0.40 -2.41 -16.35
C GLN A 95 -1.29 -2.35 -17.60
N ARG A 96 -0.71 -2.05 -18.78
CA ARG A 96 -1.42 -2.03 -20.07
C ARG A 96 -2.05 -3.38 -20.44
N THR A 97 -1.49 -4.48 -19.95
CA THR A 97 -1.95 -5.84 -20.25
C THR A 97 -2.76 -6.45 -19.11
N THR A 98 -2.55 -6.00 -17.87
CA THR A 98 -3.18 -6.60 -16.68
C THR A 98 -4.43 -5.87 -16.21
N LEU A 99 -4.56 -4.58 -16.53
CA LEU A 99 -5.67 -3.71 -16.11
C LEU A 99 -5.88 -3.64 -14.57
N THR A 100 -4.85 -3.95 -13.77
CA THR A 100 -4.84 -3.88 -12.30
C THR A 100 -3.51 -3.36 -11.74
N ILE A 101 -3.52 -2.55 -10.68
CA ILE A 101 -2.28 -2.18 -9.95
C ILE A 101 -1.72 -3.34 -9.13
N GLU A 102 -2.53 -4.37 -8.89
CA GLU A 102 -2.15 -5.48 -8.05
C GLU A 102 -1.47 -6.56 -8.87
N HIS A 103 -0.19 -6.33 -9.12
CA HIS A 103 0.70 -7.26 -9.79
C HIS A 103 2.14 -7.11 -9.26
N ASP A 104 2.94 -8.15 -9.44
CA ASP A 104 4.31 -8.22 -8.90
C ASP A 104 5.23 -7.04 -9.23
N ASP A 105 5.04 -6.41 -10.40
CA ASP A 105 5.89 -5.29 -10.80
C ASP A 105 5.58 -3.99 -10.01
N ALA A 106 4.38 -3.84 -9.44
CA ALA A 106 3.91 -2.63 -8.77
C ALA A 106 3.82 -2.74 -7.25
N ILE A 107 3.95 -3.94 -6.69
CA ILE A 107 3.81 -4.16 -5.25
C ILE A 107 5.19 -4.30 -4.62
N ASP A 108 5.47 -3.44 -3.65
CA ASP A 108 6.53 -3.67 -2.68
C ASP A 108 5.93 -4.43 -1.49
N TYR A 109 6.08 -5.75 -1.55
CA TYR A 109 5.51 -6.67 -0.59
C TYR A 109 6.02 -6.40 0.83
N GLU A 110 7.32 -6.19 1.00
CA GLU A 110 7.93 -5.95 2.31
C GLU A 110 7.49 -4.61 2.89
N ALA A 111 7.54 -3.53 2.10
CA ALA A 111 7.07 -2.24 2.55
C ALA A 111 5.58 -2.28 2.92
N THR A 112 4.76 -2.99 2.14
CA THR A 112 3.34 -3.17 2.44
C THR A 112 3.16 -3.85 3.80
N LEU A 113 3.83 -4.97 4.04
CA LEU A 113 3.71 -5.72 5.29
C LEU A 113 4.18 -4.92 6.51
N ASN A 114 5.20 -4.08 6.34
CA ASN A 114 5.69 -3.21 7.40
C ASN A 114 4.73 -2.05 7.70
N GLN A 115 4.04 -1.53 6.68
CA GLN A 115 3.21 -0.34 6.78
C GLN A 115 1.70 -0.61 6.87
N MET A 116 1.24 -1.85 6.68
CA MET A 116 -0.19 -2.22 6.67
C MET A 116 -0.91 -2.00 8.00
N PHE A 117 -0.20 -1.73 9.09
CA PHE A 117 -0.78 -1.42 10.40
C PHE A 117 -1.15 0.07 10.55
N GLY A 118 -0.81 0.90 9.56
CA GLY A 118 -1.24 2.29 9.46
C GLY A 118 -1.96 2.55 8.13
N GLU A 119 -2.47 3.77 7.96
CA GLU A 119 -3.22 4.19 6.76
C GLU A 119 -2.36 4.22 5.47
N GLU A 120 -1.06 3.95 5.58
CA GLU A 120 -0.09 4.11 4.51
C GLU A 120 0.04 2.92 3.56
N ALA A 121 -0.65 1.79 3.77
CA ALA A 121 -0.54 0.55 2.98
C ALA A 121 -0.08 0.80 1.52
N ILE A 122 1.19 0.46 1.26
CA ILE A 122 1.98 1.03 0.17
C ILE A 122 1.81 0.21 -1.11
N ILE A 123 1.52 0.88 -2.23
CA ILE A 123 1.78 0.34 -3.56
C ILE A 123 2.94 1.13 -4.14
N THR A 124 3.93 0.41 -4.69
CA THR A 124 5.15 1.04 -5.13
C THR A 124 5.10 1.42 -6.58
N PHE A 125 5.15 2.72 -6.82
CA PHE A 125 5.19 3.28 -8.15
C PHE A 125 6.58 3.85 -8.35
N PRO A 126 7.43 3.22 -9.17
CA PRO A 126 8.63 3.88 -9.64
C PRO A 126 8.15 5.05 -10.50
N MET A 127 8.25 6.28 -9.99
CA MET A 127 7.86 7.45 -10.75
C MET A 127 9.02 7.93 -11.60
N LEU A 128 8.69 8.29 -12.84
CA LEU A 128 9.65 8.83 -13.77
C LEU A 128 10.01 10.27 -13.48
N TRP A 129 11.32 10.47 -13.50
CA TRP A 129 11.97 11.75 -13.50
C TRP A 129 11.93 12.34 -14.90
N ALA A 130 10.84 13.02 -15.28
CA ALA A 130 10.79 13.81 -16.51
C ALA A 130 10.20 15.20 -16.24
N GLU A 131 10.79 16.20 -16.90
CA GLU A 131 10.40 17.62 -16.79
C GLU A 131 8.99 17.88 -17.36
N ARG A 132 8.48 16.97 -18.20
CA ARG A 132 7.14 17.04 -18.76
C ARG A 132 6.24 16.02 -18.09
N GLU A 133 5.15 16.52 -17.53
CA GLU A 133 3.95 15.74 -17.21
C GLU A 133 3.33 15.17 -18.49
N ASP A 134 4.04 14.30 -19.19
CA ASP A 134 3.43 13.62 -20.31
C ASP A 134 2.43 12.60 -19.74
N TYR A 135 1.16 12.94 -19.85
CA TYR A 135 0.03 12.09 -19.50
C TYR A 135 0.12 10.69 -20.16
N SER A 136 0.87 10.55 -21.25
CA SER A 136 1.15 9.28 -21.92
C SER A 136 2.04 8.31 -21.12
N TYR A 137 2.83 8.82 -20.17
CA TYR A 137 3.68 8.01 -19.27
C TYR A 137 3.04 7.73 -17.91
N ARG A 138 1.81 8.19 -17.68
CA ARG A 138 1.08 7.92 -16.43
C ARG A 138 0.56 6.49 -16.43
N VAL A 139 1.25 5.66 -15.67
CA VAL A 139 1.06 4.21 -15.49
C VAL A 139 -0.40 3.77 -15.36
N TYR A 140 -1.28 4.52 -14.70
CA TYR A 140 -2.65 4.08 -14.37
C TYR A 140 -3.79 4.79 -15.12
N ASN A 141 -3.51 5.45 -16.25
CA ASN A 141 -4.52 6.17 -17.04
C ASN A 141 -5.61 5.28 -17.70
N LYS A 142 -5.62 3.96 -17.45
CA LYS A 142 -6.58 2.97 -17.98
C LYS A 142 -7.23 2.08 -16.91
N MET A 143 -7.28 2.54 -15.66
CA MET A 143 -7.68 1.71 -14.51
C MET A 143 -9.15 1.78 -14.08
N CYS A 144 -10.07 2.06 -15.01
CA CYS A 144 -11.48 2.30 -14.70
C CYS A 144 -12.15 1.19 -13.87
N HIS A 145 -11.70 -0.07 -13.98
CA HIS A 145 -12.32 -1.18 -13.26
C HIS A 145 -11.82 -1.36 -11.82
N ASN A 146 -10.60 -0.92 -11.52
CA ASN A 146 -9.95 -1.24 -10.24
C ASN A 146 -9.80 -0.04 -9.30
N THR A 147 -9.96 1.21 -9.76
CA THR A 147 -9.94 2.41 -8.90
C THR A 147 -11.29 3.13 -8.84
N GLY A 148 -12.34 2.52 -9.39
CA GLY A 148 -13.66 3.13 -9.58
C GLY A 148 -13.87 3.60 -11.03
N TRP A 149 -15.08 3.41 -11.56
CA TRP A 149 -15.42 3.59 -12.98
C TRP A 149 -15.20 5.01 -13.51
N TRP A 150 -15.08 6.00 -12.63
CA TRP A 150 -14.94 7.42 -12.96
C TRP A 150 -14.12 8.18 -11.90
N GLY A 151 -12.96 8.74 -12.30
CA GLY A 151 -12.13 9.64 -11.48
C GLY A 151 -10.70 9.10 -11.30
N LYS A 152 -9.61 9.85 -11.48
CA LYS A 152 -9.37 11.28 -11.70
C LYS A 152 -8.16 11.42 -12.63
N ASP A 153 -8.22 12.29 -13.63
CA ASP A 153 -7.12 12.95 -14.39
C ASP A 153 -5.68 12.44 -14.23
N GLY A 154 -5.46 11.14 -14.36
CA GLY A 154 -4.16 10.51 -14.19
C GLY A 154 -3.40 10.88 -12.90
N GLN A 155 -4.04 11.37 -11.82
CA GLN A 155 -3.37 11.63 -10.55
C GLN A 155 -3.53 10.41 -9.67
N LEU A 156 -2.47 9.61 -9.60
CA LEU A 156 -2.54 8.21 -9.15
C LEU A 156 -1.45 7.89 -8.12
N THR A 157 -0.90 8.92 -7.49
CA THR A 157 0.14 8.80 -6.46
C THR A 157 -0.41 8.27 -5.14
N ASP A 158 -1.71 8.39 -4.96
CA ASP A 158 -2.54 7.82 -3.90
C ASP A 158 -3.46 6.70 -4.43
N ALA A 159 -3.24 6.22 -5.66
CA ALA A 159 -4.08 5.20 -6.25
C ALA A 159 -4.09 3.94 -5.41
N ARG A 160 -5.30 3.56 -5.04
CA ARG A 160 -5.63 2.39 -4.23
C ARG A 160 -6.63 1.60 -5.05
N LEU A 161 -6.51 0.27 -5.06
CA LEU A 161 -7.61 -0.61 -5.43
C LEU A 161 -8.91 -0.10 -4.80
N TYR A 162 -10.03 -0.23 -5.48
CA TYR A 162 -11.31 0.16 -4.92
C TYR A 162 -11.63 -0.75 -3.75
N SER A 163 -11.97 -0.17 -2.60
CA SER A 163 -12.43 -0.91 -1.44
C SER A 163 -13.53 -0.12 -0.75
N TRP A 164 -14.66 -0.77 -0.49
CA TRP A 164 -15.68 -0.22 0.38
C TRP A 164 -15.26 -0.49 1.83
N LEU A 165 -14.80 0.55 2.53
CA LEU A 165 -14.31 0.42 3.90
C LEU A 165 -15.32 1.07 4.85
N ILE A 166 -15.89 0.25 5.74
CA ILE A 166 -16.69 0.75 6.85
C ILE A 166 -15.75 0.83 8.06
N GLU A 167 -15.61 2.02 8.62
CA GLU A 167 -14.75 2.26 9.79
C GLU A 167 -15.29 1.58 11.05
N LEU A 168 -14.41 1.35 12.03
CA LEU A 168 -14.81 0.80 13.32
C LEU A 168 -15.78 1.76 14.01
N THR A 169 -16.93 1.25 14.44
CA THR A 169 -18.03 2.06 14.94
C THR A 169 -18.83 1.33 16.02
N ASN A 170 -19.36 2.11 16.97
CA ASN A 170 -20.34 1.64 17.96
C ASN A 170 -21.78 2.02 17.56
N ASN A 171 -21.97 2.69 16.42
CA ASN A 171 -23.27 3.09 15.92
C ASN A 171 -23.77 2.07 14.90
N ALA A 172 -24.79 1.29 15.26
CA ALA A 172 -25.39 0.30 14.38
C ALA A 172 -25.92 0.92 13.06
N ASN A 173 -26.29 2.20 13.06
CA ASN A 173 -26.77 2.86 11.85
C ASN A 173 -25.67 3.02 10.79
N GLU A 174 -24.40 3.11 11.19
CA GLU A 174 -23.28 3.14 10.23
C GLU A 174 -23.16 1.83 9.44
N LEU A 175 -23.67 0.71 9.98
CA LEU A 175 -23.69 -0.57 9.27
C LEU A 175 -24.72 -0.60 8.14
N HIS A 176 -25.65 0.36 8.06
CA HIS A 176 -26.53 0.48 6.90
C HIS A 176 -25.77 0.73 5.59
N GLN A 177 -24.52 1.22 5.66
CA GLN A 177 -23.63 1.34 4.50
C GLN A 177 -23.44 0.02 3.74
N PHE A 178 -23.65 -1.15 4.36
CA PHE A 178 -23.65 -2.43 3.64
C PHE A 178 -24.74 -2.53 2.57
N GLN A 179 -25.85 -1.80 2.68
CA GLN A 179 -26.93 -1.81 1.68
C GLN A 179 -26.54 -1.06 0.40
N ASP A 180 -25.63 -0.09 0.52
CA ASP A 180 -25.15 0.72 -0.59
C ASP A 180 -23.88 0.14 -1.25
N MET A 181 -23.29 -0.87 -0.62
CA MET A 181 -22.11 -1.54 -1.13
C MET A 181 -22.42 -2.26 -2.45
N GLN A 182 -21.75 -1.85 -3.52
CA GLN A 182 -21.86 -2.48 -4.84
C GLN A 182 -20.56 -3.20 -5.19
N PRO A 183 -20.62 -4.43 -5.72
CA PRO A 183 -19.43 -5.08 -6.26
C PRO A 183 -18.89 -4.27 -7.44
N GLN A 184 -17.57 -4.10 -7.49
CA GLN A 184 -16.90 -3.33 -8.53
C GLN A 184 -15.67 -4.08 -9.05
N GLY A 185 -15.59 -4.21 -10.37
CA GLY A 185 -14.40 -4.71 -11.05
C GLY A 185 -14.14 -6.20 -10.82
N TRP A 186 -12.90 -6.51 -10.45
CA TRP A 186 -12.32 -7.85 -10.38
C TRP A 186 -12.00 -8.25 -8.94
N THR A 187 -11.81 -9.55 -8.67
CA THR A 187 -11.58 -10.05 -7.32
C THR A 187 -10.12 -9.95 -6.89
N SER A 188 -9.90 -9.29 -5.75
CA SER A 188 -8.62 -9.19 -5.03
C SER A 188 -8.84 -9.41 -3.54
N THR A 189 -8.65 -10.64 -3.09
CA THR A 189 -8.90 -10.99 -1.70
C THR A 189 -7.79 -10.49 -0.76
N ALA A 190 -6.51 -10.60 -1.17
CA ALA A 190 -5.39 -10.15 -0.34
C ALA A 190 -5.41 -8.64 -0.10
N SER A 191 -5.75 -7.83 -1.11
CA SER A 191 -5.90 -6.37 -0.91
C SER A 191 -6.99 -6.05 0.11
N GLY A 192 -8.15 -6.71 0.03
CA GLY A 192 -9.23 -6.54 1.01
C GLY A 192 -8.76 -6.84 2.44
N LEU A 193 -8.03 -7.95 2.62
CA LEU A 193 -7.46 -8.32 3.91
C LEU A 193 -6.45 -7.27 4.41
N VAL A 194 -5.45 -6.91 3.59
CA VAL A 194 -4.42 -5.90 3.95
C VAL A 194 -5.05 -4.57 4.35
N ARG A 195 -6.09 -4.13 3.64
CA ARG A 195 -6.78 -2.84 3.91
C ARG A 195 -7.68 -2.85 5.14
N SER A 196 -8.11 -4.02 5.59
CA SER A 196 -8.86 -4.14 6.83
C SER A 196 -7.96 -3.99 8.06
N VAL A 197 -6.65 -4.20 7.94
CA VAL A 197 -5.70 -4.15 9.07
C VAL A 197 -5.69 -2.77 9.75
N PRO A 198 -5.57 -1.62 9.05
CA PRO A 198 -5.60 -0.30 9.69
C PRO A 198 -6.91 -0.02 10.45
N VAL A 199 -8.06 -0.47 9.93
CA VAL A 199 -9.35 -0.34 10.63
C VAL A 199 -9.34 -1.16 11.91
N MET A 200 -8.86 -2.40 11.82
CA MET A 200 -8.74 -3.27 12.98
C MET A 200 -7.76 -2.71 14.01
N MET A 201 -6.73 -1.97 13.60
CA MET A 201 -5.80 -1.31 14.51
C MET A 201 -6.41 -0.18 15.35
N LYS A 202 -7.57 0.38 14.97
CA LYS A 202 -8.23 1.48 15.70
C LYS A 202 -8.95 1.04 16.98
N GLY A 203 -9.32 -0.23 17.09
CA GLY A 203 -10.04 -0.77 18.25
C GLY A 203 -9.14 -1.30 19.36
N THR A 204 -9.67 -1.40 20.58
CA THR A 204 -8.97 -1.91 21.77
C THR A 204 -9.51 -3.26 22.27
N ASN A 205 -10.25 -4.00 21.43
CA ASN A 205 -10.84 -5.27 21.82
C ASN A 205 -9.76 -6.36 22.04
N PRO A 206 -9.90 -7.19 23.09
CA PRO A 206 -8.95 -8.27 23.39
C PRO A 206 -8.90 -9.34 22.31
N ARG A 207 -10.01 -9.52 21.58
CA ARG A 207 -10.08 -10.40 20.42
C ARG A 207 -10.40 -9.60 19.16
N LYS A 208 -9.65 -9.88 18.09
CA LYS A 208 -9.89 -9.34 16.75
C LYS A 208 -10.16 -10.48 15.77
N ILE A 209 -11.21 -10.32 14.96
CA ILE A 209 -11.68 -11.35 14.04
C ILE A 209 -11.70 -10.78 12.63
N PHE A 210 -10.98 -11.44 11.73
CA PHE A 210 -11.04 -11.20 10.30
C PHE A 210 -11.84 -12.34 9.65
N VAL A 211 -12.86 -12.00 8.86
CA VAL A 211 -13.60 -12.99 8.07
C VAL A 211 -13.47 -12.64 6.60
N VAL A 212 -12.70 -13.45 5.88
CA VAL A 212 -12.53 -13.31 4.44
C VAL A 212 -13.58 -14.17 3.75
N MET A 213 -14.44 -13.55 2.93
CA MET A 213 -15.49 -14.25 2.20
C MET A 213 -15.35 -13.98 0.69
N SER A 214 -15.45 -15.03 -0.12
CA SER A 214 -15.39 -14.89 -1.58
C SER A 214 -16.15 -16.02 -2.27
N ASP A 215 -16.74 -15.69 -3.42
CA ASP A 215 -17.44 -16.62 -4.31
C ASP A 215 -16.50 -17.32 -5.30
N GLY A 216 -15.20 -17.01 -5.31
CA GLY A 216 -14.30 -17.60 -6.29
C GLY A 216 -12.82 -17.38 -6.04
N ASP A 217 -12.08 -17.56 -7.13
CA ASP A 217 -10.66 -17.26 -7.18
C ASP A 217 -10.45 -15.76 -7.41
N ASP A 218 -9.29 -15.28 -6.97
CA ASP A 218 -8.82 -13.95 -7.35
C ASP A 218 -8.60 -13.89 -8.87
N SER A 219 -8.67 -12.70 -9.45
CA SER A 219 -8.40 -12.51 -10.88
C SER A 219 -6.93 -12.82 -11.22
N SER A 220 -6.61 -13.12 -12.48
CA SER A 220 -5.34 -13.75 -12.87
C SER A 220 -4.04 -13.13 -12.34
N PHE A 221 -3.97 -11.79 -12.21
CA PHE A 221 -2.82 -11.10 -11.63
C PHE A 221 -2.94 -10.92 -10.10
N PRO A 222 -4.08 -10.47 -9.55
CA PRO A 222 -4.35 -10.51 -8.11
C PRO A 222 -4.11 -11.88 -7.47
N ALA A 223 -4.46 -12.97 -8.15
CA ALA A 223 -4.23 -14.33 -7.68
C ALA A 223 -2.75 -14.64 -7.45
N LYS A 224 -1.86 -14.13 -8.32
CA LYS A 224 -0.40 -14.29 -8.14
C LYS A 224 0.10 -13.50 -6.95
N VAL A 225 -0.45 -12.31 -6.75
CA VAL A 225 -0.14 -11.45 -5.61
C VAL A 225 -0.61 -12.09 -4.31
N THR A 226 -1.86 -12.55 -4.25
CA THR A 226 -2.40 -13.30 -3.11
C THR A 226 -1.52 -14.53 -2.83
N ASP A 227 -1.13 -15.29 -3.86
CA ASP A 227 -0.29 -16.47 -3.68
C ASP A 227 1.06 -16.15 -3.08
N ARG A 228 1.70 -15.07 -3.55
CA ARG A 228 2.95 -14.60 -3.00
C ARG A 228 2.79 -14.12 -1.54
N TYR A 229 1.78 -13.31 -1.25
CA TYR A 229 1.50 -12.84 0.11
C TYR A 229 1.28 -14.00 1.08
N LEU A 230 0.43 -14.95 0.72
CA LEU A 230 0.07 -16.06 1.60
C LEU A 230 1.23 -17.05 1.76
N LYS A 231 1.87 -17.48 0.66
CA LYS A 231 2.87 -18.56 0.70
C LYS A 231 4.30 -18.11 0.99
N GLN A 232 4.70 -16.96 0.46
CA GLN A 232 6.11 -16.52 0.54
C GLN A 232 6.32 -15.53 1.68
N TYR A 233 5.36 -14.64 1.89
CA TYR A 233 5.45 -13.59 2.91
C TYR A 233 4.71 -13.90 4.20
N ASN A 234 3.97 -15.02 4.26
CA ASN A 234 3.19 -15.43 5.44
C ASN A 234 2.28 -14.29 5.94
N LEU A 235 1.56 -13.62 5.04
CA LEU A 235 0.76 -12.43 5.32
C LEU A 235 -0.11 -12.58 6.58
N CYS A 236 -0.81 -13.71 6.72
CA CYS A 236 -1.72 -13.91 7.83
C CYS A 236 -1.00 -14.01 9.18
N GLU A 237 0.19 -14.62 9.25
CA GLU A 237 0.99 -14.56 10.47
C GLU A 237 1.56 -13.18 10.74
N LYS A 238 1.97 -12.45 9.69
CA LYS A 238 2.41 -11.06 9.86
C LYS A 238 1.28 -10.19 10.43
N ILE A 239 0.04 -10.37 9.98
CA ILE A 239 -1.13 -9.68 10.54
C ILE A 239 -1.31 -10.06 12.03
N ARG A 240 -1.33 -11.36 12.35
CA ARG A 240 -1.51 -11.83 13.74
C ARG A 240 -0.42 -11.28 14.66
N SER A 241 0.84 -11.55 14.37
CA SER A 241 1.95 -11.16 15.23
C SER A 241 2.05 -9.63 15.34
N GLY A 242 1.90 -8.91 14.22
CA GLY A 242 2.01 -7.46 14.24
C GLY A 242 0.88 -6.77 15.01
N ILE A 243 -0.34 -7.31 15.02
CA ILE A 243 -1.40 -6.78 15.89
C ILE A 243 -1.05 -7.06 17.36
N LEU A 244 -0.67 -8.29 17.70
CA LEU A 244 -0.37 -8.71 19.08
C LEU A 244 0.83 -7.97 19.69
N GLU A 245 1.86 -7.67 18.89
CA GLU A 245 3.06 -6.92 19.30
C GLU A 245 2.74 -5.45 19.66
N ARG A 246 1.58 -4.94 19.24
CA ARG A 246 1.16 -3.55 19.39
C ARG A 246 0.29 -3.36 20.62
N SER A 247 0.94 -3.15 21.76
CA SER A 247 0.31 -2.99 23.08
C SER A 247 -0.87 -2.00 23.15
N GLN A 248 -0.87 -0.95 22.32
CA GLN A 248 -1.96 0.04 22.25
C GLN A 248 -3.31 -0.54 21.83
N THR A 249 -3.32 -1.74 21.24
CA THR A 249 -4.53 -2.43 20.81
C THR A 249 -5.16 -3.27 21.92
N HIS A 250 -4.46 -3.51 23.03
CA HIS A 250 -4.88 -4.41 24.12
C HIS A 250 -5.37 -5.79 23.63
N THR A 251 -4.82 -6.26 22.51
CA THR A 251 -5.27 -7.48 21.84
C THR A 251 -4.44 -8.67 22.28
N ASP A 252 -5.12 -9.72 22.73
CA ASP A 252 -4.53 -10.98 23.16
C ASP A 252 -4.74 -12.09 22.13
N ARG A 253 -5.73 -11.93 21.23
CA ARG A 253 -6.10 -12.94 20.24
C ARG A 253 -6.50 -12.33 18.90
N VAL A 254 -5.97 -12.90 17.82
CA VAL A 254 -6.34 -12.56 16.45
C VAL A 254 -6.71 -13.83 15.68
N ASP A 255 -7.97 -13.94 15.29
CA ASP A 255 -8.45 -15.04 14.46
C ASP A 255 -8.70 -14.57 13.03
N ILE A 256 -8.30 -15.38 12.05
CA ILE A 256 -8.56 -15.12 10.63
C ILE A 256 -9.30 -16.33 10.09
N TYR A 257 -10.50 -16.10 9.55
CA TYR A 257 -11.37 -17.11 8.97
C TYR A 257 -11.51 -16.91 7.47
N TYR A 258 -11.78 -18.01 6.76
CA TYR A 258 -12.12 -17.99 5.35
C TYR A 258 -13.42 -18.73 5.08
N VAL A 259 -14.30 -18.10 4.29
CA VAL A 259 -15.58 -18.66 3.87
C VAL A 259 -15.67 -18.65 2.35
N SER A 260 -15.73 -19.83 1.75
CA SER A 260 -16.10 -19.98 0.35
C SER A 260 -17.62 -19.94 0.26
N THR A 261 -18.17 -18.97 -0.48
CA THR A 261 -19.62 -18.93 -0.76
C THR A 261 -20.03 -19.87 -1.90
N THR A 262 -19.06 -20.61 -2.46
CA THR A 262 -19.28 -21.71 -3.40
C THR A 262 -18.83 -23.05 -2.83
N ASN A 263 -19.08 -24.13 -3.59
CA ASN A 263 -18.69 -25.49 -3.21
C ASN A 263 -17.18 -25.80 -3.37
N SER A 264 -16.31 -24.79 -3.52
CA SER A 264 -14.89 -24.95 -3.79
C SER A 264 -14.08 -25.43 -2.57
N SER A 265 -13.95 -26.75 -2.42
CA SER A 265 -13.03 -27.34 -1.43
C SER A 265 -11.56 -26.96 -1.70
N LYS A 266 -11.19 -26.73 -2.97
CA LYS A 266 -9.84 -26.27 -3.35
C LYS A 266 -9.51 -24.93 -2.71
N ARG A 267 -10.41 -23.96 -2.78
CA ARG A 267 -10.20 -22.62 -2.23
C ARG A 267 -10.21 -22.62 -0.71
N VAL A 268 -11.09 -23.43 -0.10
CA VAL A 268 -11.08 -23.66 1.35
C VAL A 268 -9.76 -24.25 1.82
N ASN A 269 -9.27 -25.32 1.19
CA ASN A 269 -7.99 -25.92 1.55
C ASN A 269 -6.83 -24.94 1.33
N TYR A 270 -6.87 -24.16 0.25
CA TYR A 270 -5.86 -23.14 0.00
C TYR A 270 -5.73 -22.12 1.14
N TRP A 271 -6.84 -21.51 1.57
CA TRP A 271 -6.81 -20.55 2.68
C TRP A 271 -6.49 -21.22 4.02
N LYS A 272 -6.97 -22.44 4.24
CA LYS A 272 -6.63 -23.26 5.41
C LYS A 272 -5.13 -23.49 5.52
N ASP A 273 -4.49 -23.90 4.43
CA ASP A 273 -3.10 -24.34 4.41
C ASP A 273 -2.11 -23.16 4.48
N TYR A 274 -2.48 -21.98 3.96
CA TYR A 274 -1.57 -20.83 3.85
C TYR A 274 -1.98 -19.59 4.65
N CYS A 275 -3.09 -19.63 5.40
CA CYS A 275 -3.53 -18.46 6.15
C CYS A 275 -4.26 -18.79 7.46
N THR A 276 -5.43 -19.42 7.39
CA THR A 276 -6.38 -19.46 8.50
C THR A 276 -6.08 -20.54 9.53
N GLY A 277 -5.42 -21.62 9.09
CA GLY A 277 -5.17 -22.80 9.91
C GLY A 277 -6.35 -23.77 9.94
N GLN A 278 -6.14 -24.92 10.57
CA GLN A 278 -7.16 -25.98 10.68
C GLN A 278 -8.40 -25.47 11.43
N GLY A 279 -9.59 -25.84 10.95
CA GLY A 279 -10.87 -25.46 11.56
C GLY A 279 -11.37 -24.05 11.21
N ASN A 280 -10.52 -23.19 10.63
CA ASN A 280 -10.85 -21.78 10.38
C ASN A 280 -11.17 -21.47 8.90
N ALA A 281 -11.35 -22.50 8.06
CA ALA A 281 -11.80 -22.33 6.68
C ALA A 281 -12.96 -23.28 6.37
N ALA A 282 -13.99 -22.77 5.71
CA ALA A 282 -15.22 -23.52 5.48
C ALA A 282 -15.97 -23.08 4.22
N LYS A 283 -16.97 -23.88 3.85
CA LYS A 283 -17.93 -23.58 2.79
C LYS A 283 -19.25 -23.13 3.42
N ALA A 284 -19.90 -22.15 2.82
CA ALA A 284 -21.25 -21.74 3.17
C ALA A 284 -21.95 -21.20 1.93
N VAL A 285 -22.74 -22.03 1.26
CA VAL A 285 -23.26 -21.74 -0.10
C VAL A 285 -24.63 -21.07 -0.11
N ASN A 286 -25.22 -20.86 1.06
CA ASN A 286 -26.45 -20.11 1.23
C ASN A 286 -26.38 -19.18 2.43
N ARG A 287 -27.35 -18.25 2.48
CA ARG A 287 -27.41 -17.21 3.51
C ARG A 287 -27.48 -17.80 4.93
N GLN A 288 -28.26 -18.85 5.16
CA GLN A 288 -28.39 -19.44 6.49
C GLN A 288 -27.05 -20.01 6.98
N GLU A 289 -26.33 -20.72 6.12
CA GLU A 289 -25.01 -21.26 6.43
C GLU A 289 -24.02 -20.15 6.75
N ILE A 290 -23.98 -19.08 5.94
CA ILE A 290 -23.07 -17.94 6.17
C ILE A 290 -23.37 -17.29 7.52
N VAL A 291 -24.64 -17.02 7.82
CA VAL A 291 -25.04 -16.39 9.09
C VAL A 291 -24.72 -17.28 10.27
N SER A 292 -25.01 -18.58 10.18
CA SER A 292 -24.72 -19.56 11.24
C SER A 292 -23.22 -19.60 11.55
N LEU A 293 -22.41 -19.63 10.50
CA LEU A 293 -20.97 -19.73 10.59
C LEU A 293 -20.32 -18.46 11.16
N ILE A 294 -20.74 -17.27 10.70
CA ILE A 294 -20.28 -15.99 11.28
C ILE A 294 -20.67 -15.90 12.76
N LYS A 295 -21.92 -16.25 13.11
CA LYS A 295 -22.34 -16.29 14.53
C LYS A 295 -21.49 -17.24 15.36
N GLY A 296 -21.12 -18.39 14.81
CA GLY A 296 -20.20 -19.35 15.44
C GLY A 296 -18.83 -18.75 15.70
N TYR A 297 -18.25 -18.00 14.75
CA TYR A 297 -16.96 -17.34 14.95
C TYR A 297 -17.00 -16.27 16.05
N LEU A 298 -18.16 -15.63 16.21
CA LEU A 298 -18.40 -14.58 17.19
C LEU A 298 -18.91 -15.12 18.54
N SER A 299 -19.09 -16.43 18.73
CA SER A 299 -19.80 -16.97 19.91
C SER A 299 -19.18 -16.57 21.24
N ASP A 300 -17.84 -16.53 21.32
CA ASP A 300 -17.11 -16.13 22.53
C ASP A 300 -17.35 -14.64 22.87
N GLU A 301 -17.68 -13.81 21.88
CA GLU A 301 -17.97 -12.38 22.07
C GLU A 301 -19.45 -12.13 22.40
N ILE A 302 -20.37 -12.90 21.78
CA ILE A 302 -21.82 -12.77 21.99
C ILE A 302 -22.22 -13.08 23.44
N GLY A 303 -21.51 -14.00 24.11
CA GLY A 303 -21.69 -14.27 25.54
C GLY A 303 -21.34 -13.07 26.44
N ASN A 304 -20.44 -12.19 26.00
CA ASN A 304 -20.08 -10.96 26.72
C ASN A 304 -20.99 -9.77 26.37
N PHE A 305 -21.64 -9.76 25.20
CA PHE A 305 -22.61 -8.71 24.83
C PHE A 305 -23.97 -8.82 25.58
N SER A 306 -24.17 -9.91 26.31
CA SER A 306 -25.40 -10.19 27.07
C SER A 306 -25.24 -10.03 28.59
N GLN A 307 -24.12 -9.47 29.05
CA GLN A 307 -23.89 -9.02 30.44
C GLN A 307 -23.87 -7.50 30.55
#